data_AF-A0A059G2F3-F1
#
_entry.id   AF-A0A059G2F3-F1
#
_cell.length_a   1.000
_cell.length_b   1.000
_cell.length_c   1.000
_cell.angle_alpha   90.00
_cell.angle_beta   90.00
_cell.angle_gamma   90.00
#
_symmetry.space_group_name_H-M   'P 1'
#
loop_
_entity.id
_entity.type
_entity.pdbx_description
1 polymer ?
#
loop_
_entity_poly.entity_id
_entity_poly.type
_entity_poly.pdbx_seq_one_letter_code
_entity_poly.pdbx_strand_id
1 'polypeptide(L)'
;MDRPAALAAFRQSVDCHPDAWQSWGSLADITPDEDERIGAIQCAADALLRLCGSGQNRPRNFADCAKALLDARRGPEAVALIRRNAAKFEDAGAVHDQLARAFYETGNYRAALKSKQSALSLGQHDFSASPSPPAFSPVAAARALCGIAEILDAAGLRYFLAAGTLLGVHRSGAPLVHDRDIDVGVLADESGGPDLARVIREHPDLLLDRRARPGDRYFALTFQAIAVDIFLYEPCDGGLQCGLGRLSGDVAWRFTSFDVRTADFQGRQWPIPDDPERYLTETYGPRWRTPDTGFASVLSSPALFEVDPYVRAYYALSRAHTCRLTGDPAKARALLRQSPVHLDLPGQYEAFPSTDNDAEDA
;
A
#
# COMPACT_ATOMS: atom_id res chain seq x y z
N MET A 1 1.28 8.25 -25.19
CA MET A 1 0.37 7.18 -25.67
C MET A 1 -0.88 7.86 -26.21
N ASP A 2 -1.42 7.44 -27.35
CA ASP A 2 -2.70 7.94 -27.85
C ASP A 2 -3.84 7.27 -27.06
N ARG A 3 -4.19 7.87 -25.91
CA ARG A 3 -5.21 7.36 -24.98
C ARG A 3 -6.58 7.23 -25.65
N PRO A 4 -7.08 8.20 -26.45
CA PRO A 4 -8.32 8.05 -27.21
C PRO A 4 -8.34 6.85 -28.16
N ALA A 5 -7.28 6.66 -28.95
CA ALA A 5 -7.22 5.52 -29.89
C ALA A 5 -7.19 4.17 -29.16
N ALA A 6 -6.44 4.09 -28.04
CA ALA A 6 -6.40 2.89 -27.21
C ALA A 6 -7.78 2.55 -26.60
N LEU A 7 -8.50 3.55 -26.08
CA LEU A 7 -9.85 3.37 -25.56
C LEU A 7 -10.82 2.84 -26.62
N ALA A 8 -10.79 3.42 -27.83
CA ALA A 8 -11.62 2.97 -28.94
C ALA A 8 -11.34 1.49 -29.31
N ALA A 9 -10.06 1.11 -29.36
CA ALA A 9 -9.66 -0.27 -29.63
C ALA A 9 -10.11 -1.26 -28.54
N PHE A 10 -9.98 -0.90 -27.26
CA PHE A 10 -10.43 -1.76 -26.16
C PHE A 10 -11.94 -1.91 -26.13
N ARG A 11 -12.70 -0.83 -26.35
CA ARG A 11 -14.17 -0.87 -26.48
C ARG A 11 -14.61 -1.79 -27.60
N GLN A 12 -14.04 -1.63 -28.80
CA GLN A 12 -14.32 -2.52 -29.92
C GLN A 12 -13.97 -3.99 -29.62
N SER A 13 -12.85 -4.22 -28.93
CA SER A 13 -12.43 -5.58 -28.52
C SER A 13 -13.46 -6.24 -27.62
N VAL A 14 -13.91 -5.54 -26.57
CA VAL A 14 -14.85 -6.12 -25.59
C VAL A 14 -16.28 -6.24 -26.13
N ASP A 15 -16.67 -5.39 -27.08
CA ASP A 15 -17.95 -5.51 -27.80
C ASP A 15 -17.98 -6.77 -28.68
N CYS A 16 -16.90 -7.06 -29.40
CA CYS A 16 -16.77 -8.26 -30.23
C CYS A 16 -16.51 -9.53 -29.40
N HIS A 17 -15.78 -9.40 -28.30
CA HIS A 17 -15.31 -10.50 -27.47
C HIS A 17 -15.50 -10.20 -25.97
N PRO A 18 -16.72 -10.41 -25.43
CA PRO A 18 -17.02 -10.12 -24.02
C PRO A 18 -16.18 -10.90 -22.99
N ASP A 19 -15.54 -12.00 -23.41
CA ASP A 19 -14.64 -12.81 -22.59
C ASP A 19 -13.17 -12.35 -22.63
N ALA A 20 -12.85 -11.28 -23.37
CA ALA A 20 -11.52 -10.69 -23.42
C ALA A 20 -11.20 -9.90 -22.13
N TRP A 21 -11.02 -10.62 -21.03
CA TRP A 21 -10.79 -10.03 -19.70
C TRP A 21 -9.57 -9.09 -19.63
N GLN A 22 -8.54 -9.33 -20.44
CA GLN A 22 -7.41 -8.40 -20.53
C GLN A 22 -7.83 -7.07 -21.15
N SER A 23 -8.68 -7.06 -22.18
CA SER A 23 -9.20 -5.83 -22.79
C SER A 23 -10.11 -5.07 -21.82
N TRP A 24 -10.95 -5.77 -21.05
CA TRP A 24 -11.70 -5.16 -19.95
C TRP A 24 -10.76 -4.54 -18.91
N GLY A 25 -9.70 -5.26 -18.54
CA GLY A 25 -8.68 -4.76 -17.62
C GLY A 25 -7.99 -3.51 -18.12
N SER A 26 -7.56 -3.49 -19.37
CA SER A 26 -6.93 -2.32 -19.99
C SER A 26 -7.91 -1.15 -20.11
N LEU A 27 -9.17 -1.40 -20.46
CA LEU A 27 -10.21 -0.37 -20.45
C LEU A 27 -10.34 0.28 -19.06
N ALA A 28 -10.39 -0.54 -18.01
CA ALA A 28 -10.46 -0.08 -16.62
C ALA A 28 -9.20 0.68 -16.15
N ASP A 29 -8.02 0.41 -16.72
CA ASP A 29 -6.79 1.12 -16.36
C ASP A 29 -6.74 2.53 -16.92
N ILE A 30 -7.31 2.76 -18.11
CA ILE A 30 -7.10 4.01 -18.86
C ILE A 30 -8.37 4.81 -19.12
N THR A 31 -9.57 4.34 -18.80
CA THR A 31 -10.76 5.19 -18.95
C THR A 31 -10.80 6.27 -17.86
N PRO A 32 -11.08 7.54 -18.22
CA PRO A 32 -11.31 8.60 -17.22
C PRO A 32 -12.73 8.57 -16.66
N ASP A 33 -13.66 7.84 -17.28
CA ASP A 33 -15.06 7.75 -16.85
C ASP A 33 -15.21 6.69 -15.75
N GLU A 34 -15.67 7.12 -14.57
CA GLU A 34 -15.71 6.26 -13.38
C GLU A 34 -16.72 5.11 -13.53
N ASP A 35 -17.87 5.35 -14.16
CA ASP A 35 -18.90 4.33 -14.34
C ASP A 35 -18.45 3.25 -15.34
N GLU A 36 -17.86 3.66 -16.47
CA GLU A 36 -17.25 2.75 -17.44
C GLU A 36 -16.13 1.94 -16.79
N ARG A 37 -15.32 2.58 -15.95
CA ARG A 37 -14.22 1.93 -15.23
C ARG A 37 -14.72 0.83 -14.31
N ILE A 38 -15.74 1.15 -13.49
CA ILE A 38 -16.35 0.18 -12.58
C ILE A 38 -17.01 -0.95 -13.37
N GLY A 39 -17.74 -0.64 -14.44
CA GLY A 39 -18.32 -1.61 -15.35
C GLY A 39 -17.27 -2.56 -15.93
N ALA A 40 -16.18 -2.02 -16.45
CA ALA A 40 -15.08 -2.80 -17.02
C ALA A 40 -14.41 -3.72 -15.98
N ILE A 41 -14.26 -3.29 -14.72
CA ILE A 41 -13.76 -4.14 -13.64
C ILE A 41 -14.71 -5.31 -13.36
N GLN A 42 -16.02 -5.08 -13.30
CA GLN A 42 -17.01 -6.14 -13.11
C GLN A 42 -16.97 -7.13 -14.27
N CYS A 43 -16.95 -6.64 -15.52
CA CYS A 43 -16.88 -7.48 -16.70
C CYS A 43 -15.60 -8.31 -16.78
N ALA A 44 -14.44 -7.75 -16.38
CA ALA A 44 -13.19 -8.50 -16.28
C ALA A 44 -13.30 -9.67 -15.29
N ALA A 45 -13.91 -9.43 -14.12
CA ALA A 45 -14.13 -10.48 -13.12
C ALA A 45 -15.07 -11.57 -13.62
N ASP A 46 -16.17 -11.20 -14.28
CA ASP A 46 -17.12 -12.16 -14.84
C ASP A 46 -16.54 -12.99 -15.99
N ALA A 47 -15.75 -12.37 -16.87
CA ALA A 47 -15.02 -13.06 -17.93
C ALA A 47 -14.03 -14.09 -17.37
N LEU A 48 -13.28 -13.73 -16.31
CA LEU A 48 -12.37 -14.64 -15.62
C LEU A 48 -13.11 -15.78 -14.90
N LEU A 49 -14.27 -15.52 -14.29
CA LEU A 49 -15.12 -16.56 -13.71
C LEU A 49 -15.58 -17.58 -14.76
N ARG A 50 -16.04 -17.11 -15.92
CA ARG A 50 -16.41 -17.99 -17.04
C ARG A 50 -15.22 -18.80 -17.55
N LEU A 51 -14.06 -18.16 -17.68
CA LEU A 51 -12.81 -18.83 -18.05
C LEU A 51 -12.49 -19.97 -17.06
N CYS A 52 -12.48 -19.67 -15.75
CA CYS A 52 -12.30 -20.66 -14.67
C CYS A 52 -13.32 -21.82 -14.70
N GLY A 53 -14.53 -21.59 -15.23
CA GLY A 53 -15.56 -22.61 -15.43
C GLY A 53 -15.40 -23.47 -16.70
N SER A 54 -14.71 -22.98 -17.72
CA SER A 54 -14.61 -23.62 -19.05
C SER A 54 -13.75 -24.90 -19.12
N GLY A 55 -12.94 -25.18 -18.10
CA GLY A 55 -12.00 -26.29 -18.08
C GLY A 55 -10.67 -26.06 -18.82
N GLN A 56 -10.53 -24.99 -19.61
CA GLN A 56 -9.29 -24.63 -20.35
C GLN A 56 -8.37 -23.73 -19.53
N ASN A 57 -8.08 -24.12 -18.28
CA ASN A 57 -7.45 -23.22 -17.30
C ASN A 57 -6.00 -23.55 -16.99
N ARG A 58 -5.21 -22.49 -16.80
CA ARG A 58 -3.89 -22.55 -16.17
C ARG A 58 -4.04 -22.18 -14.69
N PRO A 59 -3.15 -22.65 -13.79
CA PRO A 59 -3.20 -22.25 -12.38
C PRO A 59 -3.25 -20.73 -12.15
N ARG A 60 -2.49 -19.98 -12.96
CA ARG A 60 -2.48 -18.52 -12.96
C ARG A 60 -3.86 -17.89 -13.19
N ASN A 61 -4.74 -18.51 -13.98
CA ASN A 61 -6.08 -17.98 -14.24
C ASN A 61 -6.92 -17.89 -12.95
N PHE A 62 -6.74 -18.81 -12.00
CA PHE A 62 -7.46 -18.76 -10.72
C PHE A 62 -6.96 -17.63 -9.82
N ALA A 63 -5.65 -17.35 -9.84
CA ALA A 63 -5.07 -16.21 -9.13
C ALA A 63 -5.51 -14.87 -9.77
N ASP A 64 -5.49 -14.78 -11.10
CA ASP A 64 -5.97 -13.61 -11.84
C ASP A 64 -7.48 -13.38 -11.58
N CYS A 65 -8.29 -14.46 -11.56
CA CYS A 65 -9.71 -14.38 -11.23
C CYS A 65 -9.96 -13.93 -9.78
N ALA A 66 -9.20 -14.46 -8.81
CA ALA A 66 -9.29 -14.03 -7.42
C ALA A 66 -8.94 -12.53 -7.27
N LYS A 67 -7.87 -12.06 -7.93
CA LYS A 67 -7.53 -10.63 -7.98
C LYS A 67 -8.65 -9.80 -8.59
N ALA A 68 -9.20 -10.22 -9.74
CA ALA A 68 -10.26 -9.47 -10.42
C ALA A 68 -11.52 -9.35 -9.57
N LEU A 69 -11.89 -10.41 -8.83
CA LEU A 69 -13.00 -10.36 -7.87
C LEU A 69 -12.74 -9.37 -6.73
N LEU A 70 -11.50 -9.30 -6.22
CA LEU A 70 -11.12 -8.32 -5.20
C LEU A 70 -11.17 -6.88 -5.75
N ASP A 71 -10.62 -6.65 -6.94
CA ASP A 71 -10.68 -5.35 -7.63
C ASP A 71 -12.15 -4.93 -7.86
N ALA A 72 -13.04 -5.89 -8.10
CA ALA A 72 -14.48 -5.73 -8.24
C ALA A 72 -15.27 -5.61 -6.91
N ARG A 73 -14.58 -5.59 -5.76
CA ARG A 73 -15.18 -5.56 -4.41
C ARG A 73 -16.07 -6.77 -4.09
N ARG A 74 -15.79 -7.92 -4.72
CA ARG A 74 -16.48 -9.22 -4.55
C ARG A 74 -15.66 -10.19 -3.69
N GLY A 75 -15.16 -9.70 -2.56
CA GLY A 75 -14.28 -10.46 -1.65
C GLY A 75 -14.83 -11.83 -1.20
N PRO A 76 -16.10 -11.96 -0.79
CA PRO A 76 -16.69 -13.26 -0.45
C PRO A 76 -16.63 -14.29 -1.60
N GLU A 77 -16.84 -13.83 -2.84
CA GLU A 77 -16.74 -14.69 -4.02
C GLU A 77 -15.30 -15.08 -4.31
N ALA A 78 -14.33 -14.18 -4.12
CA ALA A 78 -12.91 -14.50 -4.23
C ALA A 78 -12.52 -15.62 -3.25
N VAL A 79 -12.93 -15.51 -1.98
CA VAL A 79 -12.69 -16.55 -0.96
C VAL A 79 -13.33 -17.89 -1.37
N ALA A 80 -14.57 -17.86 -1.86
CA ALA A 80 -15.27 -19.07 -2.30
C ALA A 80 -14.59 -19.73 -3.51
N LEU A 81 -14.17 -18.92 -4.50
CA LEU A 81 -13.43 -19.37 -5.67
C LEU A 81 -12.13 -20.07 -5.27
N ILE A 82 -11.32 -19.43 -4.42
CA ILE A 82 -10.02 -19.95 -3.99
C ILE A 82 -10.20 -21.28 -3.25
N ARG A 83 -11.11 -21.34 -2.27
CA ARG A 83 -11.38 -22.57 -1.51
C ARG A 83 -11.85 -23.72 -2.38
N ARG A 84 -12.80 -23.48 -3.29
CA ARG A 84 -13.37 -24.51 -4.17
C ARG A 84 -12.35 -25.07 -5.17
N ASN A 85 -11.36 -24.26 -5.55
CA ASN A 85 -10.39 -24.59 -6.59
C ASN A 85 -8.96 -24.73 -6.06
N ALA A 86 -8.76 -24.93 -4.74
CA ALA A 86 -7.43 -24.98 -4.12
C ALA A 86 -6.45 -25.93 -4.85
N ALA A 87 -6.92 -27.10 -5.26
CA ALA A 87 -6.12 -28.09 -6.00
C ALA A 87 -5.70 -27.68 -7.42
N LYS A 88 -6.22 -26.55 -7.94
CA LYS A 88 -5.90 -26.01 -9.27
C LYS A 88 -4.92 -24.84 -9.24
N PHE A 89 -4.54 -24.36 -8.06
CA PHE A 89 -3.48 -23.37 -7.91
C PHE A 89 -2.11 -24.04 -8.09
N GLU A 90 -1.06 -23.21 -8.20
CA GLU A 90 0.31 -23.66 -8.42
C GLU A 90 0.81 -24.57 -7.29
N ASP A 91 0.61 -24.13 -6.05
CA ASP A 91 0.91 -24.90 -4.84
C ASP A 91 0.03 -24.44 -3.66
N ALA A 92 0.15 -25.15 -2.53
CA ALA A 92 -0.61 -24.85 -1.32
C ALA A 92 -0.25 -23.48 -0.70
N GLY A 93 1.01 -23.05 -0.81
CA GLY A 93 1.46 -21.72 -0.38
C GLY A 93 0.77 -20.61 -1.17
N ALA A 94 0.65 -20.76 -2.49
CA ALA A 94 -0.05 -19.83 -3.38
C ALA A 94 -1.54 -19.71 -3.04
N VAL A 95 -2.21 -20.83 -2.71
CA VAL A 95 -3.61 -20.81 -2.23
C VAL A 95 -3.73 -19.96 -0.97
N HIS A 96 -2.84 -20.18 -0.01
CA HIS A 96 -2.87 -19.50 1.27
C HIS A 96 -2.50 -18.02 1.16
N ASP A 97 -1.60 -17.64 0.25
CA ASP A 97 -1.28 -16.23 0.00
C ASP A 97 -2.48 -15.48 -0.59
N GLN A 98 -3.17 -16.09 -1.56
CA GLN A 98 -4.41 -15.55 -2.14
C GLN A 98 -5.53 -15.43 -1.09
N LEU A 99 -5.70 -16.44 -0.23
CA LEU A 99 -6.65 -16.37 0.89
C LEU A 99 -6.28 -15.29 1.90
N ALA A 100 -4.99 -15.13 2.21
CA ALA A 100 -4.52 -14.11 3.14
C ALA A 100 -4.91 -12.71 2.68
N ARG A 101 -4.66 -12.40 1.40
CA ARG A 101 -5.08 -11.15 0.78
C ARG A 101 -6.61 -10.99 0.79
N ALA A 102 -7.35 -12.00 0.35
CA ALA A 102 -8.81 -11.93 0.29
C ALA A 102 -9.45 -11.72 1.67
N PHE A 103 -8.96 -12.40 2.71
CA PHE A 103 -9.43 -12.18 4.08
C PHE A 103 -9.10 -10.79 4.59
N TYR A 104 -7.90 -10.27 4.32
CA TYR A 104 -7.51 -8.92 4.71
C TYR A 104 -8.47 -7.88 4.11
N GLU A 105 -8.71 -7.96 2.79
CA GLU A 105 -9.57 -7.01 2.07
C GLU A 105 -11.07 -7.11 2.45
N THR A 106 -11.46 -8.18 3.18
CA THR A 106 -12.81 -8.34 3.76
C THR A 106 -12.87 -8.03 5.25
N GLY A 107 -11.79 -7.56 5.86
CA GLY A 107 -11.71 -7.21 7.28
C GLY A 107 -11.59 -8.42 8.22
N ASN A 108 -11.37 -9.63 7.69
CA ASN A 108 -11.15 -10.83 8.50
C ASN A 108 -9.66 -11.02 8.82
N TYR A 109 -9.10 -10.10 9.62
CA TYR A 109 -7.65 -10.01 9.84
C TYR A 109 -7.06 -11.25 10.54
N ARG A 110 -7.81 -11.89 11.44
CA ARG A 110 -7.38 -13.14 12.06
C ARG A 110 -7.21 -14.26 11.03
N ALA A 111 -8.17 -14.43 10.12
CA ALA A 111 -8.06 -15.42 9.05
C ALA A 111 -6.99 -15.04 8.02
N ALA A 112 -6.78 -13.74 7.78
CA ALA A 112 -5.71 -13.22 6.94
C ALA A 112 -4.33 -13.60 7.51
N LEU A 113 -4.08 -13.34 8.80
CA LEU A 113 -2.85 -13.72 9.48
C LEU A 113 -2.62 -15.23 9.40
N LYS A 114 -3.61 -16.04 9.77
CA LYS A 114 -3.50 -17.51 9.74
C LYS A 114 -3.14 -18.01 8.34
N SER A 115 -3.79 -17.46 7.31
CA SER A 115 -3.50 -17.83 5.92
C SER A 115 -2.11 -17.37 5.52
N LYS A 116 -1.64 -16.19 5.95
CA LYS A 116 -0.27 -15.73 5.68
C LYS A 116 0.77 -16.64 6.31
N GLN A 117 0.57 -17.09 7.55
CA GLN A 117 1.45 -18.07 8.20
C GLN A 117 1.50 -19.37 7.41
N SER A 118 0.34 -19.91 7.01
CA SER A 118 0.30 -21.11 6.16
C SER A 118 0.99 -20.91 4.81
N ALA A 119 0.85 -19.74 4.18
CA ALA A 119 1.52 -19.42 2.93
C ALA A 119 3.05 -19.47 3.07
N LEU A 120 3.58 -18.91 4.16
CA LEU A 120 5.01 -18.89 4.44
C LEU A 120 5.57 -20.25 4.87
N SER A 121 4.76 -21.08 5.53
CA SER A 121 5.16 -22.44 5.92
C SER A 121 5.12 -23.45 4.78
N LEU A 122 4.18 -23.29 3.85
CA LEU A 122 3.96 -24.23 2.74
C LEU A 122 4.61 -23.80 1.43
N GLY A 123 4.93 -22.52 1.27
CA GLY A 123 5.62 -21.99 0.09
C GLY A 123 7.11 -22.34 0.09
N GLN A 124 7.66 -22.51 -1.10
CA GLN A 124 9.11 -22.57 -1.29
C GLN A 124 9.67 -21.14 -1.33
N HIS A 125 10.66 -20.84 -0.49
CA HIS A 125 11.27 -19.51 -0.44
C HIS A 125 12.75 -19.62 -0.73
N ASP A 126 13.20 -18.94 -1.78
CA ASP A 126 14.61 -18.75 -2.01
C ASP A 126 15.09 -17.50 -1.25
N PHE A 127 15.88 -17.72 -0.22
CA PHE A 127 16.55 -16.65 0.54
C PHE A 127 17.94 -16.33 -0.01
N SER A 128 18.30 -16.87 -1.18
CA SER A 128 19.45 -16.37 -1.92
C SER A 128 19.21 -14.91 -2.28
N ALA A 129 20.20 -14.06 -1.98
CA ALA A 129 20.05 -12.62 -2.09
C ALA A 129 19.73 -12.24 -3.54
N SER A 130 18.55 -11.65 -3.76
CA SER A 130 18.23 -10.98 -5.01
C SER A 130 19.03 -9.67 -5.11
N PRO A 131 19.34 -9.19 -6.34
CA PRO A 131 20.02 -7.92 -6.52
C PRO A 131 19.27 -6.79 -5.80
N SER A 132 20.02 -5.94 -5.10
CA SER A 132 19.45 -4.78 -4.43
C SER A 132 18.73 -3.88 -5.45
N PRO A 133 17.56 -3.33 -5.11
CA PRO A 133 16.93 -2.32 -5.96
C PRO A 133 17.89 -1.13 -6.17
N PRO A 134 17.76 -0.42 -7.30
CA PRO A 134 18.57 0.77 -7.55
C PRO A 134 18.46 1.76 -6.37
N ALA A 135 19.58 2.38 -6.02
CA ALA A 135 19.63 3.31 -4.91
C ALA A 135 18.68 4.49 -5.14
N PHE A 136 17.96 4.88 -4.09
CA PHE A 136 17.08 6.04 -4.13
C PHE A 136 17.91 7.31 -4.34
N SER A 137 17.44 8.16 -5.26
CA SER A 137 18.11 9.42 -5.58
C SER A 137 17.33 10.57 -4.96
N PRO A 138 17.86 11.25 -3.93
CA PRO A 138 17.20 12.41 -3.34
C PRO A 138 16.92 13.53 -4.35
N VAL A 139 17.77 13.66 -5.38
CA VAL A 139 17.57 14.64 -6.46
C VAL A 139 16.39 14.26 -7.35
N ALA A 140 16.27 12.98 -7.73
CA ALA A 140 15.12 12.51 -8.50
C ALA A 140 13.83 12.60 -7.67
N ALA A 141 13.89 12.25 -6.38
CA ALA A 141 12.77 12.37 -5.44
C ALA A 141 12.31 13.83 -5.28
N ALA A 142 13.23 14.78 -5.11
CA ALA A 142 12.90 16.20 -5.04
C ALA A 142 12.25 16.71 -6.33
N ARG A 143 12.65 16.21 -7.50
CA ARG A 143 12.04 16.55 -8.80
C ARG A 143 10.64 15.96 -8.93
N ALA A 144 10.45 14.69 -8.57
CA ALA A 144 9.14 14.06 -8.54
C ALA A 144 8.19 14.81 -7.60
N LEU A 145 8.68 15.19 -6.42
CA LEU A 145 7.95 15.99 -5.45
C LEU A 145 7.61 17.41 -5.98
N CYS A 146 8.41 18.01 -6.88
CA CYS A 146 7.98 19.20 -7.65
C CYS A 146 6.73 18.95 -8.47
N GLY A 147 6.77 17.93 -9.33
CA GLY A 147 5.67 17.72 -10.25
C GLY A 147 4.40 17.31 -9.51
N ILE A 148 4.51 16.52 -8.44
CA ILE A 148 3.35 16.23 -7.58
C ILE A 148 2.81 17.51 -6.93
N ALA A 149 3.68 18.37 -6.38
CA ALA A 149 3.26 19.67 -5.84
C ALA A 149 2.52 20.52 -6.88
N GLU A 150 3.06 20.66 -8.09
CA GLU A 150 2.44 21.40 -9.19
C GLU A 150 1.05 20.85 -9.56
N ILE A 151 0.89 19.52 -9.58
CA ILE A 151 -0.39 18.86 -9.87
C ILE A 151 -1.42 19.15 -8.77
N LEU A 152 -1.01 19.04 -7.50
CA LEU A 152 -1.88 19.30 -6.35
C LEU A 152 -2.26 20.78 -6.25
N ASP A 153 -1.32 21.69 -6.52
CA ASP A 153 -1.55 23.13 -6.57
C ASP A 153 -2.53 23.50 -7.70
N ALA A 154 -2.35 22.93 -8.90
CA ALA A 154 -3.26 23.15 -10.03
C ALA A 154 -4.69 22.64 -9.76
N ALA A 155 -4.81 21.60 -8.94
CA ALA A 155 -6.10 21.07 -8.48
C ALA A 155 -6.67 21.83 -7.25
N GLY A 156 -5.95 22.83 -6.72
CA GLY A 156 -6.38 23.63 -5.58
C GLY A 156 -6.38 22.86 -4.25
N LEU A 157 -5.58 21.81 -4.13
CA LEU A 157 -5.57 20.92 -2.97
C LEU A 157 -4.64 21.44 -1.87
N ARG A 158 -5.09 21.35 -0.61
CA ARG A 158 -4.23 21.62 0.56
C ARG A 158 -3.42 20.37 0.88
N TYR A 159 -2.12 20.41 0.63
CA TYR A 159 -1.20 19.29 0.89
C TYR A 159 -0.01 19.72 1.75
N PHE A 160 0.76 18.74 2.24
CA PHE A 160 1.98 18.95 3.01
C PHE A 160 2.94 17.76 2.84
N LEU A 161 4.23 17.97 3.11
CA LEU A 161 5.20 16.88 3.21
C LEU A 161 4.87 16.02 4.43
N ALA A 162 4.67 14.72 4.23
CA ALA A 162 4.33 13.78 5.31
C ALA A 162 5.50 12.85 5.64
N ALA A 163 5.38 12.14 6.77
CA ALA A 163 6.21 11.02 7.18
C ALA A 163 7.71 11.14 6.81
N GLY A 164 8.25 10.21 6.00
CA GLY A 164 9.69 10.09 5.73
C GLY A 164 10.21 11.28 4.94
N THR A 165 9.38 11.81 4.04
CA THR A 165 9.70 13.00 3.26
C THR A 165 9.85 14.24 4.13
N LEU A 166 8.92 14.48 5.06
CA LEU A 166 9.06 15.57 6.02
C LEU A 166 10.27 15.36 6.92
N LEU A 167 10.49 14.13 7.41
CA LEU A 167 11.63 13.80 8.25
C LEU A 167 12.95 14.15 7.55
N GLY A 168 13.12 13.74 6.29
CA GLY A 168 14.30 14.05 5.49
C GLY A 168 14.50 15.54 5.30
N VAL A 169 13.47 16.22 4.79
CA VAL A 169 13.52 17.65 4.51
C VAL A 169 13.77 18.47 5.79
N HIS A 170 13.09 18.16 6.88
CA HIS A 170 13.22 18.89 8.14
C HIS A 170 14.56 18.61 8.86
N ARG A 171 15.03 17.36 8.87
CA ARG A 171 16.27 16.98 9.58
C ARG A 171 17.53 17.27 8.79
N SER A 172 17.49 17.14 7.47
CA SER A 172 18.68 17.11 6.61
C SER A 172 18.58 18.04 5.40
N GLY A 173 17.46 18.74 5.21
CA GLY A 173 17.24 19.67 4.09
C GLY A 173 16.92 18.99 2.77
N ALA A 174 16.81 17.65 2.72
CA ALA A 174 16.54 16.89 1.50
C ALA A 174 15.91 15.51 1.84
N PRO A 175 15.22 14.84 0.89
CA PRO A 175 14.77 13.46 1.06
C PRO A 175 15.92 12.53 1.50
N LEU A 176 15.64 11.51 2.33
CA LEU A 176 16.69 10.66 2.87
C LEU A 176 17.21 9.71 1.80
N VAL A 177 18.53 9.50 1.77
CA VAL A 177 19.19 8.61 0.79
C VAL A 177 18.70 7.15 0.85
N HIS A 178 18.18 6.74 2.00
CA HIS A 178 17.68 5.39 2.25
C HIS A 178 16.16 5.26 2.17
N ASP A 179 15.44 6.34 1.82
CA ASP A 179 14.01 6.26 1.51
C ASP A 179 13.78 5.44 0.24
N ARG A 180 12.52 5.09 -0.03
CA ARG A 180 12.13 4.31 -1.22
C ARG A 180 11.04 5.01 -2.04
N ASP A 181 10.45 6.03 -1.45
CA ASP A 181 9.23 6.71 -1.85
C ASP A 181 9.29 8.17 -1.39
N ILE A 182 8.32 8.96 -1.85
CA ILE A 182 7.97 10.25 -1.26
C ILE A 182 6.57 10.16 -0.66
N ASP A 183 6.38 10.79 0.49
CA ASP A 183 5.15 10.81 1.27
C ASP A 183 4.52 12.20 1.22
N VAL A 184 3.27 12.27 0.79
CA VAL A 184 2.49 13.50 0.73
C VAL A 184 1.19 13.32 1.50
N GLY A 185 0.91 14.24 2.43
CA GLY A 185 -0.38 14.33 3.09
C GLY A 185 -1.27 15.34 2.36
N VAL A 186 -2.54 15.00 2.15
CA VAL A 186 -3.58 15.90 1.65
C VAL A 186 -4.63 16.07 2.73
N LEU A 187 -4.97 17.31 3.08
CA LEU A 187 -6.03 17.58 4.04
C LEU A 187 -7.39 17.49 3.36
N ALA A 188 -8.32 16.77 3.99
CA ALA A 188 -9.71 16.79 3.58
C ALA A 188 -10.33 18.18 3.82
N ASP A 189 -11.24 18.58 2.94
CA ASP A 189 -12.06 19.78 3.11
C ASP A 189 -13.36 19.45 3.89
N GLU A 190 -14.22 20.45 4.07
CA GLU A 190 -15.50 20.32 4.78
C GLU A 190 -16.47 19.32 4.12
N SER A 191 -16.23 18.91 2.87
CA SER A 191 -17.06 17.94 2.15
C SER A 191 -16.63 16.48 2.35
N GLY A 192 -15.62 16.23 3.18
CA GLY A 192 -15.05 14.89 3.40
C GLY A 192 -13.84 14.58 2.53
N GLY A 193 -13.32 15.58 1.82
CA GLY A 193 -12.05 15.53 1.12
C GLY A 193 -12.16 15.56 -0.40
N PRO A 194 -11.07 15.98 -1.08
CA PRO A 194 -11.03 16.03 -2.54
C PRO A 194 -11.13 14.63 -3.15
N ASP A 195 -11.69 14.55 -4.36
CA ASP A 195 -11.62 13.33 -5.17
C ASP A 195 -10.21 13.15 -5.76
N LEU A 196 -9.28 12.70 -4.91
CA LEU A 196 -7.89 12.41 -5.29
C LEU A 196 -7.82 11.38 -6.41
N ALA A 197 -8.70 10.38 -6.40
CA ALA A 197 -8.75 9.36 -7.45
C ALA A 197 -9.02 10.01 -8.82
N ARG A 198 -9.98 10.94 -8.88
CA ARG A 198 -10.27 11.71 -10.09
C ARG A 198 -9.09 12.59 -10.51
N VAL A 199 -8.52 13.38 -9.60
CA VAL A 199 -7.37 14.25 -9.89
C VAL A 199 -6.21 13.46 -10.49
N ILE A 200 -5.87 12.30 -9.91
CA ILE A 200 -4.79 11.45 -10.39
C ILE A 200 -5.12 10.84 -11.76
N ARG A 201 -6.36 10.36 -11.99
CA ARG A 201 -6.75 9.70 -13.25
C ARG A 201 -6.90 10.64 -14.44
N GLU A 202 -7.29 11.88 -14.17
CA GLU A 202 -7.41 12.93 -15.19
C GLU A 202 -6.03 13.45 -15.63
N HIS A 203 -5.01 13.34 -14.77
CA HIS A 203 -3.66 13.78 -15.12
C HIS A 203 -3.00 12.84 -16.17
N PRO A 204 -2.48 13.36 -17.29
CA PRO A 204 -2.00 12.54 -18.41
C PRO A 204 -0.75 11.70 -18.10
N ASP A 205 0.07 12.15 -17.15
CA ASP A 205 1.33 11.49 -16.78
C ASP A 205 1.23 10.58 -15.55
N LEU A 206 0.04 10.47 -14.97
CA LEU A 206 -0.20 9.62 -13.80
C LEU A 206 -1.02 8.40 -14.18
N LEU A 207 -0.72 7.29 -13.50
CA LEU A 207 -1.51 6.07 -13.54
C LEU A 207 -1.84 5.69 -12.11
N LEU A 208 -3.10 5.30 -11.90
CA LEU A 208 -3.59 4.84 -10.61
C LEU A 208 -4.09 3.42 -10.75
N ASP A 209 -3.86 2.59 -9.74
CA ASP A 209 -4.38 1.22 -9.73
C ASP A 209 -5.91 1.25 -9.95
N ARG A 210 -6.40 0.41 -10.87
CA ARG A 210 -7.83 0.27 -11.18
C ARG A 210 -8.67 -0.06 -9.94
N ARG A 211 -8.10 -0.63 -8.88
CA ARG A 211 -8.83 -0.90 -7.64
C ARG A 211 -9.13 0.34 -6.81
N ALA A 212 -8.39 1.43 -6.99
CA ALA A 212 -8.60 2.66 -6.24
C ALA A 212 -10.01 3.21 -6.51
N ARG A 213 -10.60 3.87 -5.54
CA ARG A 213 -11.94 4.44 -5.59
C ARG A 213 -11.94 5.90 -5.14
N PRO A 214 -12.89 6.71 -5.63
CA PRO A 214 -13.27 7.95 -4.97
C PRO A 214 -13.52 7.68 -3.50
N GLY A 215 -12.94 8.52 -2.65
CA GLY A 215 -13.00 8.36 -1.20
C GLY A 215 -12.00 7.38 -0.60
N ASP A 216 -11.12 6.69 -1.32
CA ASP A 216 -10.01 5.98 -0.65
C ASP A 216 -9.10 6.97 0.12
N ARG A 217 -8.42 6.48 1.17
CA ARG A 217 -7.56 7.32 2.04
C ARG A 217 -6.08 7.27 1.68
N TYR A 218 -5.70 6.37 0.78
CA TYR A 218 -4.32 6.08 0.44
C TYR A 218 -4.21 5.78 -1.05
N PHE A 219 -3.25 6.43 -1.70
CA PHE A 219 -2.97 6.26 -3.11
C PHE A 219 -1.47 6.06 -3.30
N ALA A 220 -1.09 4.87 -3.75
CA ALA A 220 0.26 4.55 -4.16
C ALA A 220 0.36 4.71 -5.69
N LEU A 221 1.35 5.46 -6.16
CA LEU A 221 1.60 5.63 -7.58
C LEU A 221 3.10 5.75 -7.88
N THR A 222 3.46 5.75 -9.15
CA THR A 222 4.83 6.02 -9.60
C THR A 222 4.84 7.24 -10.49
N PHE A 223 5.70 8.21 -10.18
CA PHE A 223 5.86 9.42 -10.95
C PHE A 223 7.35 9.72 -11.14
N GLN A 224 7.78 9.95 -12.38
CA GLN A 224 9.19 10.15 -12.72
C GLN A 224 10.13 9.06 -12.16
N ALA A 225 9.68 7.80 -12.20
CA ALA A 225 10.36 6.62 -11.64
C ALA A 225 10.56 6.62 -10.12
N ILE A 226 9.85 7.49 -9.39
CA ILE A 226 9.82 7.54 -7.93
C ILE A 226 8.46 7.06 -7.44
N ALA A 227 8.44 6.19 -6.43
CA ALA A 227 7.20 5.81 -5.75
C ALA A 227 6.67 7.00 -4.94
N VAL A 228 5.36 7.23 -5.00
CA VAL A 228 4.68 8.33 -4.33
C VAL A 228 3.52 7.75 -3.54
N ASP A 229 3.53 8.01 -2.24
CA ASP A 229 2.47 7.66 -1.31
C ASP A 229 1.70 8.93 -0.94
N ILE A 230 0.41 8.99 -1.30
CA ILE A 230 -0.48 10.09 -0.96
C ILE A 230 -1.50 9.62 0.07
N PHE A 231 -1.56 10.30 1.21
CA PHE A 231 -2.47 10.01 2.32
C PHE A 231 -3.50 11.13 2.48
N LEU A 232 -4.77 10.77 2.52
CA LEU A 232 -5.85 11.69 2.89
C LEU A 232 -5.94 11.77 4.43
N TYR A 233 -5.79 12.98 4.95
CA TYR A 233 -5.94 13.33 6.36
C TYR A 233 -7.33 13.93 6.56
N GLU A 234 -8.21 13.18 7.22
CA GLU A 234 -9.59 13.58 7.51
C GLU A 234 -9.73 14.05 8.96
N PRO A 235 -10.54 15.08 9.23
CA PRO A 235 -10.95 15.41 10.59
C PRO A 235 -11.57 14.21 11.31
N CYS A 236 -11.15 13.98 12.54
CA CYS A 236 -11.74 13.00 13.44
C CYS A 236 -11.91 13.61 14.84
N ASP A 237 -12.58 12.89 15.73
CA ASP A 237 -12.64 13.33 17.13
C ASP A 237 -11.22 13.40 17.72
N GLY A 238 -10.87 14.58 18.22
CA GLY A 238 -9.57 14.88 18.81
C GLY A 238 -8.39 15.04 17.84
N GLY A 239 -8.60 15.16 16.52
CA GLY A 239 -7.47 15.38 15.60
C GLY A 239 -7.73 15.19 14.11
N LEU A 240 -6.67 14.77 13.41
CA LEU A 240 -6.68 14.32 12.02
C LEU A 240 -6.33 12.83 11.95
N GLN A 241 -7.04 12.08 11.12
CA GLN A 241 -6.79 10.67 10.89
C GLN A 241 -6.42 10.41 9.43
N CYS A 242 -5.41 9.58 9.19
CA CYS A 242 -5.13 8.98 7.89
C CYS A 242 -4.92 7.46 8.05
N GLY A 243 -4.76 6.73 6.94
CA GLY A 243 -4.57 5.28 7.00
C GLY A 243 -4.50 4.63 5.64
N LEU A 244 -4.22 3.32 5.62
CA LEU A 244 -4.10 2.53 4.38
C LEU A 244 -5.46 2.08 3.82
N GLY A 245 -6.52 2.14 4.64
CA GLY A 245 -7.86 1.71 4.27
C GLY A 245 -8.93 2.31 5.16
N ARG A 246 -10.17 1.89 4.91
CA ARG A 246 -11.37 2.36 5.65
C ARG A 246 -12.07 1.27 6.47
N LEU A 247 -11.60 0.03 6.40
CA LEU A 247 -12.18 -1.04 7.20
C LEU A 247 -11.85 -0.78 8.68
N SER A 248 -12.82 -1.05 9.55
CA SER A 248 -12.59 -1.00 10.99
C SER A 248 -11.39 -1.88 11.35
N GLY A 249 -10.49 -1.40 12.21
CA GLY A 249 -9.30 -2.13 12.61
C GLY A 249 -8.16 -2.20 11.59
N ASP A 250 -8.32 -1.64 10.39
CA ASP A 250 -7.22 -1.51 9.42
C ASP A 250 -6.16 -0.52 9.93
N VAL A 251 -5.03 -0.41 9.22
CA VAL A 251 -3.97 0.54 9.58
C VAL A 251 -4.50 1.97 9.49
N ALA A 252 -4.50 2.64 10.63
CA ALA A 252 -4.81 4.05 10.76
C ALA A 252 -3.83 4.72 11.73
N TRP A 253 -3.59 6.00 11.49
CA TRP A 253 -2.82 6.87 12.35
C TRP A 253 -3.64 8.12 12.68
N ARG A 254 -3.59 8.56 13.93
CA ARG A 254 -4.23 9.78 14.41
C ARG A 254 -3.19 10.76 14.93
N PHE A 255 -3.32 12.00 14.50
CA PHE A 255 -2.43 13.10 14.81
C PHE A 255 -3.21 14.23 15.47
N THR A 256 -2.54 15.02 16.31
CA THR A 256 -3.11 16.28 16.80
C THR A 256 -3.40 17.19 15.61
N SER A 257 -4.51 17.92 15.61
CA SER A 257 -4.81 18.88 14.54
C SER A 257 -3.67 19.89 14.34
N PHE A 258 -3.37 20.20 13.09
CA PHE A 258 -2.35 21.17 12.69
C PHE A 258 -2.81 21.92 11.44
N ASP A 259 -2.33 23.16 11.29
CA ASP A 259 -2.40 23.85 10.01
C ASP A 259 -1.15 23.58 9.17
N VAL A 260 -1.20 23.99 7.91
CA VAL A 260 -0.07 23.90 6.99
C VAL A 260 0.56 25.28 6.86
N ARG A 261 1.89 25.33 6.98
CA ARG A 261 2.70 26.53 6.69
C ARG A 261 3.74 26.23 5.64
N THR A 262 4.24 27.27 5.00
CA THR A 262 5.37 27.17 4.08
C THR A 262 6.69 27.26 4.84
N ALA A 263 7.68 26.46 4.44
CA ALA A 263 9.05 26.50 4.97
C ALA A 263 10.09 26.44 3.85
N ASP A 264 11.17 27.21 4.00
CA ASP A 264 12.32 27.12 3.09
C ASP A 264 13.26 25.99 3.52
N PHE A 265 13.57 25.12 2.57
CA PHE A 265 14.66 24.16 2.69
C PHE A 265 15.52 24.22 1.43
N GLN A 266 16.78 24.64 1.60
CA GLN A 266 17.75 24.78 0.51
C GLN A 266 17.26 25.69 -0.65
N GLY A 267 16.58 26.80 -0.32
CA GLY A 267 16.08 27.75 -1.32
C GLY A 267 14.79 27.31 -2.00
N ARG A 268 14.12 26.28 -1.47
CA ARG A 268 12.86 25.78 -1.98
C ARG A 268 11.78 25.82 -0.91
N GLN A 269 10.62 26.32 -1.29
CA GLN A 269 9.46 26.45 -0.43
C GLN A 269 8.64 25.17 -0.44
N TRP A 270 8.30 24.67 0.75
CA TRP A 270 7.52 23.46 0.94
C TRP A 270 6.37 23.67 1.92
N PRO A 271 5.16 23.18 1.62
CA PRO A 271 4.10 23.11 2.61
C PRO A 271 4.42 21.98 3.60
N ILE A 272 4.42 22.31 4.89
CA ILE A 272 4.68 21.38 6.00
C ILE A 272 3.69 21.64 7.13
N PRO A 273 3.53 20.70 8.08
CA PRO A 273 2.78 20.99 9.31
C PRO A 273 3.33 22.23 10.02
N ASP A 274 2.45 23.03 10.63
CA ASP A 274 2.81 24.23 11.37
C ASP A 274 3.78 23.95 12.53
N ASP A 275 3.60 22.81 13.19
CA ASP A 275 4.47 22.20 14.18
C ASP A 275 5.05 20.87 13.66
N PRO A 276 6.12 20.90 12.85
CA PRO A 276 6.71 19.69 12.28
C PRO A 276 7.36 18.80 13.35
N GLU A 277 7.83 19.37 14.47
CA GLU A 277 8.45 18.59 15.54
C GLU A 277 7.42 17.74 16.28
N ARG A 278 6.23 18.29 16.55
CA ARG A 278 5.11 17.53 17.12
C ARG A 278 4.67 16.42 16.16
N TYR A 279 4.43 16.74 14.89
CA TYR A 279 4.04 15.75 13.89
C TYR A 279 5.05 14.59 13.80
N LEU A 280 6.35 14.89 13.74
CA LEU A 280 7.41 13.87 13.69
C LEU A 280 7.51 13.07 15.00
N THR A 281 7.26 13.72 16.14
CA THR A 281 7.21 13.04 17.45
C THR A 281 6.01 12.08 17.54
N GLU A 282 4.84 12.47 17.03
CA GLU A 282 3.66 11.60 16.96
C GLU A 282 3.86 10.44 15.97
N THR A 283 4.58 10.67 14.87
CA THR A 283 4.86 9.66 13.84
C THR A 283 5.93 8.65 14.29
N TYR A 284 7.05 9.11 14.84
CA TYR A 284 8.25 8.29 15.07
C TYR A 284 8.64 8.15 16.55
N GLY A 285 7.99 8.88 17.45
CA GLY A 285 8.32 8.95 18.87
C GLY A 285 9.34 10.04 19.22
N PRO A 286 9.60 10.27 20.52
CA PRO A 286 10.42 11.39 21.01
C PRO A 286 11.89 11.34 20.57
N ARG A 287 12.37 10.18 20.11
CA ARG A 287 13.75 9.98 19.64
C ARG A 287 13.88 10.00 18.11
N TRP A 288 12.91 10.55 17.38
CA TRP A 288 12.88 10.57 15.91
C TRP A 288 14.13 11.15 15.23
N ARG A 289 14.88 12.00 15.94
CA ARG A 289 16.17 12.54 15.46
C ARG A 289 17.25 11.47 15.30
N THR A 290 17.18 10.40 16.09
CA THR A 290 18.09 9.26 16.02
C THR A 290 17.48 8.17 15.12
N PRO A 291 18.20 7.72 14.08
CA PRO A 291 17.69 6.65 13.21
C PRO A 291 17.35 5.36 13.98
N ASP A 292 16.15 4.83 13.73
CA ASP A 292 15.73 3.50 14.20
C ASP A 292 15.56 2.57 12.99
N THR A 293 16.51 1.65 12.82
CA THR A 293 16.51 0.69 11.71
C THR A 293 15.41 -0.37 11.82
N GLY A 294 14.85 -0.56 13.02
CA GLY A 294 13.76 -1.49 13.30
C GLY A 294 12.36 -0.87 13.14
N PHE A 295 12.27 0.44 12.90
CA PHE A 295 11.00 1.14 12.80
C PHE A 295 10.17 0.67 11.60
N ALA A 296 8.86 0.51 11.84
CA ALA A 296 7.85 0.39 10.80
C ALA A 296 6.58 1.13 11.24
N SER A 297 6.12 2.09 10.44
CA SER A 297 4.94 2.93 10.77
C SER A 297 3.71 2.12 11.19
N VAL A 298 3.45 0.99 10.51
CA VAL A 298 2.32 0.10 10.78
C VAL A 298 2.46 -0.74 12.06
N LEU A 299 3.64 -0.74 12.71
CA LEU A 299 3.94 -1.54 13.91
C LEU A 299 4.28 -0.69 15.13
N SER A 300 5.10 0.36 14.93
CA SER A 300 5.79 1.09 15.99
C SER A 300 5.39 2.56 16.10
N SER A 301 4.66 3.13 15.12
CA SER A 301 4.25 4.54 15.17
C SER A 301 3.41 4.82 16.42
N PRO A 302 3.77 5.80 17.26
CA PRO A 302 2.93 6.21 18.39
C PRO A 302 1.53 6.69 17.94
N ALA A 303 1.43 7.23 16.73
CA ALA A 303 0.17 7.66 16.14
C ALA A 303 -0.80 6.51 15.78
N LEU A 304 -0.42 5.22 15.87
CA LEU A 304 -1.33 4.11 15.54
C LEU A 304 -2.65 4.24 16.30
N PHE A 305 -3.77 4.17 15.58
CA PHE A 305 -5.09 4.46 16.12
C PHE A 305 -6.08 3.33 15.79
N GLU A 306 -6.62 2.68 16.83
CA GLU A 306 -7.64 1.62 16.74
C GLU A 306 -7.30 0.46 15.79
N VAL A 307 -6.02 0.19 15.57
CA VAL A 307 -5.56 -0.87 14.67
C VAL A 307 -5.71 -2.24 15.33
N ASP A 308 -6.35 -3.17 14.62
CA ASP A 308 -6.54 -4.54 15.08
C ASP A 308 -5.17 -5.22 15.28
N PRO A 309 -4.94 -5.92 16.41
CA PRO A 309 -3.66 -6.58 16.67
C PRO A 309 -3.28 -7.62 15.60
N TYR A 310 -4.25 -8.24 14.92
CA TYR A 310 -4.01 -9.16 13.81
C TYR A 310 -3.56 -8.45 12.53
N VAL A 311 -3.94 -7.18 12.31
CA VAL A 311 -3.40 -6.36 11.21
C VAL A 311 -1.92 -6.07 11.45
N ARG A 312 -1.56 -5.64 12.66
CA ARG A 312 -0.16 -5.41 13.04
C ARG A 312 0.68 -6.68 12.91
N ALA A 313 0.17 -7.80 13.40
CA ALA A 313 0.83 -9.11 13.27
C ALA A 313 0.99 -9.53 11.79
N TYR A 314 -0.02 -9.31 10.96
CA TYR A 314 0.01 -9.59 9.52
C TYR A 314 1.12 -8.80 8.81
N TYR A 315 1.24 -7.50 9.10
CA TYR A 315 2.32 -6.67 8.55
C TYR A 315 3.69 -7.02 9.11
N ALA A 316 3.80 -7.34 10.40
CA ALA A 316 5.05 -7.77 11.00
C ALA A 316 5.60 -8.99 10.26
N LEU A 317 4.75 -10.00 10.06
CA LEU A 317 5.09 -11.22 9.32
C LEU A 317 5.45 -10.94 7.86
N SER A 318 4.60 -10.18 7.15
CA SER A 318 4.77 -9.91 5.71
C SER A 318 6.03 -9.08 5.41
N ARG A 319 6.29 -8.04 6.21
CA ARG A 319 7.48 -7.21 6.05
C ARG A 319 8.74 -7.94 6.49
N ALA A 320 8.69 -8.77 7.54
CA ALA A 320 9.82 -9.59 7.94
C ALA A 320 10.22 -10.60 6.87
N HIS A 321 9.25 -11.26 6.23
CA HIS A 321 9.51 -12.13 5.07
C HIS A 321 10.20 -11.38 3.94
N THR A 322 9.70 -10.19 3.58
CA THR A 322 10.33 -9.34 2.55
C THR A 322 11.76 -8.94 2.93
N CYS A 323 12.01 -8.58 4.20
CA CYS A 323 13.35 -8.25 4.67
C CYS A 323 14.29 -9.45 4.55
N ARG A 324 13.83 -10.68 4.83
CA ARG A 324 14.65 -11.88 4.62
C ARG A 324 14.99 -12.11 3.15
N LEU A 325 14.01 -12.00 2.25
CA LEU A 325 14.23 -12.16 0.79
C LEU A 325 15.20 -11.12 0.23
N THR A 326 15.23 -9.92 0.84
CA THR A 326 16.09 -8.81 0.42
C THR A 326 17.41 -8.73 1.20
N GLY A 327 17.74 -9.75 2.01
CA GLY A 327 19.03 -9.86 2.69
C GLY A 327 19.17 -9.05 3.98
N ASP A 328 18.07 -8.64 4.64
CA ASP A 328 18.06 -7.92 5.92
C ASP A 328 17.39 -8.76 7.05
N PRO A 329 18.07 -9.82 7.53
CA PRO A 329 17.54 -10.65 8.61
C PRO A 329 17.49 -9.90 9.96
N ALA A 330 18.27 -8.84 10.14
CA ALA A 330 18.26 -8.06 11.38
C ALA A 330 16.96 -7.26 11.52
N LYS A 331 16.56 -6.55 10.46
CA LYS A 331 15.27 -5.86 10.42
C LYS A 331 14.11 -6.83 10.48
N ALA A 332 14.20 -7.99 9.81
CA ALA A 332 13.19 -9.03 9.90
C ALA A 332 12.90 -9.44 11.36
N ARG A 333 13.95 -9.65 12.18
CA ARG A 333 13.79 -9.96 13.62
C ARG A 333 13.18 -8.81 14.39
N ALA A 334 13.62 -7.58 14.14
CA ALA A 334 13.09 -6.40 14.81
C ALA A 334 11.57 -6.25 14.55
N LEU A 335 11.11 -6.49 13.33
CA LEU A 335 9.69 -6.43 12.96
C LEU A 335 8.87 -7.53 13.63
N LEU A 336 9.37 -8.78 13.65
CA LEU A 336 8.65 -9.90 14.29
C LEU A 336 8.45 -9.68 15.80
N ARG A 337 9.46 -9.13 16.50
CA ARG A 337 9.36 -8.82 17.94
C ARG A 337 8.31 -7.76 18.28
N GLN A 338 7.89 -6.96 17.31
CA GLN A 338 6.89 -5.92 17.50
C GLN A 338 5.45 -6.43 17.28
N SER A 339 5.28 -7.69 16.89
CA SER A 339 3.95 -8.27 16.72
C SER A 339 3.21 -8.30 18.07
N PRO A 340 1.99 -7.74 18.19
CA PRO A 340 1.19 -7.81 19.42
C PRO A 340 0.51 -9.16 19.61
N VAL A 341 0.61 -10.07 18.62
CA VAL A 341 0.08 -11.43 18.66
C VAL A 341 1.23 -12.40 18.47
N HIS A 342 1.18 -13.54 19.16
CA HIS A 342 2.13 -14.62 18.95
C HIS A 342 2.08 -15.11 17.49
N LEU A 343 3.25 -15.17 16.85
CA LEU A 343 3.42 -15.66 15.49
C LEU A 343 4.00 -17.07 15.54
N ASP A 344 3.20 -18.05 15.13
CA ASP A 344 3.67 -19.40 14.80
C ASP A 344 4.43 -19.32 13.46
N LEU A 345 5.73 -19.56 13.52
CA LEU A 345 6.68 -19.34 12.44
C LEU A 345 7.30 -20.66 12.02
N PRO A 346 7.45 -20.96 10.71
CA PRO A 346 8.15 -22.15 10.29
C PRO A 346 9.64 -22.05 10.66
N GLY A 347 10.31 -23.20 10.87
CA GLY A 347 11.70 -23.28 11.36
C GLY A 347 12.75 -22.46 10.60
N GLN A 348 12.48 -22.06 9.37
CA GLN A 348 13.33 -21.13 8.59
C GLN A 348 13.28 -19.66 9.07
N TYR A 349 12.31 -19.31 9.89
CA TYR A 349 12.18 -18.03 10.61
C TYR A 349 12.49 -18.20 12.10
N GLU A 350 12.47 -19.43 12.63
CA GLU A 350 12.94 -19.76 13.97
C GLU A 350 14.44 -20.06 13.96
N ALA A 351 15.22 -19.14 14.51
CA ALA A 351 16.37 -19.50 15.33
C ALA A 351 16.91 -18.23 15.97
N PHE A 352 16.30 -17.70 17.03
CA PHE A 352 17.08 -16.90 17.98
C PHE A 352 16.65 -17.13 19.42
N PRO A 353 17.62 -17.40 20.32
CA PRO A 353 17.38 -17.64 21.74
C PRO A 353 16.77 -16.39 22.38
N SER A 354 15.99 -16.62 23.43
CA SER A 354 15.69 -15.60 24.42
C SER A 354 17.01 -15.16 25.07
N THR A 355 17.62 -14.10 24.58
CA THR A 355 18.52 -13.35 25.44
C THR A 355 17.64 -12.41 26.24
N ASP A 356 17.14 -12.91 27.36
CA ASP A 356 17.19 -12.12 28.58
C ASP A 356 18.63 -11.61 28.70
N ASN A 357 18.87 -10.36 28.31
CA ASN A 357 20.06 -9.55 28.61
C ASN A 357 19.84 -8.10 28.16
N ASP A 358 18.68 -7.53 28.50
CA ASP A 358 18.50 -6.08 28.61
C ASP A 358 18.35 -5.71 30.10
N ALA A 359 19.15 -6.35 30.95
CA ALA A 359 19.48 -5.88 32.28
C ALA A 359 20.99 -5.74 32.34
N GLU A 360 21.45 -4.55 32.73
CA GLU A 360 22.84 -4.11 32.90
C GLU A 360 23.58 -3.65 31.64
N ASP A 361 23.33 -2.38 31.26
CA ASP A 361 24.39 -1.37 31.33
C ASP A 361 23.76 0.04 31.42
N ALA A 362 24.43 0.89 32.21
CA ALA A 362 23.94 2.10 32.88
C ALA A 362 23.57 3.31 32.00
#